data_AF-A0A327Z4V0-F1
#
_entry.id   AF-A0A327Z4V0-F1
#
_cell.length_a   1.000
_cell.length_b   1.000
_cell.length_c   1.000
_cell.angle_alpha   90.00
_cell.angle_beta   90.00
_cell.angle_gamma   90.00
#
_symmetry.space_group_name_H-M   'P 1'
#
loop_
_entity.id
_entity.type
_entity.pdbx_description
1 polymer ?
#
loop_
_entity_poly.entity_id
_entity_poly.type
_entity_poly.pdbx_seq_one_letter_code
_entity_poly.pdbx_strand_id
1 'polypeptide(L)'
;MRTVNRQLALARVDLVDGVCPVPDEIVRRLPQADAVGVGVVLEHRLYGLEPAGETFASRLDGDRLSGIGWPEDVRPGTLVTVSWQPAKDEIHLRTTLLDEPMRVDGVDYFHEYDPVVVTREFDPGKSNRGQVLNVVLRQGRVFEDGSAVFAEAGLAAACGLGRGAKGAFLLKNAVDQLIREGYVTRVTGSVNDAGYPSYPQADGADGVEMLFYAPLVEPAPHPEAGERREHWVSGFVRKLPPGAQASERQQSLHQKAIETDQIEQPLEPGYTFVKKHHRHG
;
A
#
# COMPACT_ATOMS: atom_id res chain seq x y z
N MET A 1 -23.38 22.43 -18.33
CA MET A 1 -22.19 22.51 -17.44
C MET A 1 -21.60 21.11 -17.31
N ARG A 2 -20.26 20.96 -17.39
CA ARG A 2 -19.60 19.65 -17.31
C ARG A 2 -19.31 19.32 -15.83
N THR A 3 -19.82 18.20 -15.35
CA THR A 3 -19.48 17.63 -14.03
C THR A 3 -17.97 17.40 -13.98
N VAL A 4 -17.32 17.88 -12.92
CA VAL A 4 -15.90 17.63 -12.67
C VAL A 4 -15.82 16.45 -11.72
N ASN A 5 -15.14 15.39 -12.16
CA ASN A 5 -14.89 14.19 -11.37
C ASN A 5 -13.37 14.06 -11.23
N ARG A 6 -12.91 13.90 -9.99
CA ARG A 6 -11.50 13.63 -9.70
C ARG A 6 -11.40 12.51 -8.69
N GLN A 7 -10.43 11.64 -8.89
CA GLN A 7 -10.15 10.55 -7.99
C GLN A 7 -8.96 10.94 -7.10
N LEU A 8 -9.08 10.65 -5.81
CA LEU A 8 -8.06 10.95 -4.81
C LEU A 8 -7.90 9.72 -3.91
N ALA A 9 -6.67 9.42 -3.51
CA ALA A 9 -6.39 8.37 -2.54
C ALA A 9 -6.43 8.94 -1.12
N LEU A 10 -7.13 8.26 -0.21
CA LEU A 10 -7.20 8.68 1.19
C LEU A 10 -5.94 8.26 1.95
N ALA A 11 -5.29 9.20 2.62
CA ALA A 11 -4.22 8.90 3.57
C ALA A 11 -4.80 8.49 4.93
N ARG A 12 -3.97 7.95 5.83
CA ARG A 12 -4.44 7.56 7.17
C ARG A 12 -4.98 8.75 7.96
N VAL A 13 -4.34 9.92 7.81
CA VAL A 13 -4.79 11.16 8.46
C VAL A 13 -6.18 11.56 7.99
N ASP A 14 -6.51 11.32 6.71
CA ASP A 14 -7.83 11.66 6.17
C ASP A 14 -8.93 10.82 6.81
N LEU A 15 -8.63 9.54 7.09
CA LEU A 15 -9.55 8.62 7.76
C LEU A 15 -9.70 8.95 9.25
N VAL A 16 -8.61 9.22 9.94
CA VAL A 16 -8.61 9.50 11.39
C VAL A 16 -9.30 10.83 11.71
N ASP A 17 -9.02 11.86 10.92
CA ASP A 17 -9.55 13.20 11.15
C ASP A 17 -10.94 13.39 10.51
N GLY A 18 -11.45 12.38 9.79
CA GLY A 18 -12.73 12.46 9.10
C GLY A 18 -12.74 13.56 8.05
N VAL A 19 -11.67 13.66 7.26
CA VAL A 19 -11.52 14.68 6.22
C VAL A 19 -11.42 14.05 4.83
N CYS A 20 -11.73 14.84 3.81
CA CYS A 20 -11.57 14.48 2.41
C CYS A 20 -10.97 15.65 1.62
N PRO A 21 -9.83 15.48 0.93
CA PRO A 21 -9.34 16.51 0.02
C PRO A 21 -10.32 16.74 -1.14
N VAL A 22 -10.44 17.99 -1.56
CA VAL A 22 -11.30 18.43 -2.65
C VAL A 22 -10.42 19.08 -3.72
N PRO A 23 -10.55 18.68 -4.99
CA PRO A 23 -9.79 19.30 -6.06
C PRO A 23 -10.07 20.81 -6.18
N ASP A 24 -9.03 21.61 -6.41
CA ASP A 24 -9.11 23.06 -6.65
C ASP A 24 -10.23 23.47 -7.62
N GLU A 25 -10.45 22.68 -8.67
CA GLU A 25 -11.47 22.93 -9.68
C GLU A 25 -12.89 22.91 -9.11
N ILE A 26 -13.14 22.07 -8.10
CA ILE A 26 -14.40 21.99 -7.37
C ILE A 26 -14.46 23.12 -6.33
N VAL A 27 -13.39 23.35 -5.57
CA VAL A 27 -13.30 24.43 -4.57
C VAL A 27 -13.64 25.79 -5.18
N ARG A 28 -13.08 26.11 -6.35
CA ARG A 28 -13.34 27.39 -7.05
C ARG A 28 -14.76 27.58 -7.55
N ARG A 29 -15.54 26.50 -7.64
CA ARG A 29 -16.92 26.51 -8.16
C ARG A 29 -17.96 26.49 -7.06
N LEU A 30 -17.59 26.00 -5.88
CA LEU A 30 -18.44 26.10 -4.71
C LEU A 30 -18.66 27.59 -4.42
N PRO A 31 -19.88 28.00 -4.06
CA PRO A 31 -20.08 29.31 -3.44
C PRO A 31 -19.03 29.47 -2.33
N GLN A 32 -18.49 30.68 -2.11
CA GLN A 32 -17.71 30.97 -0.91
C GLN A 32 -18.65 30.83 0.28
N ALA A 33 -18.86 29.58 0.70
CA ALA A 33 -19.69 29.22 1.81
C ALA A 33 -18.87 29.64 3.02
N ASP A 34 -19.23 30.78 3.59
CA ASP A 34 -18.79 31.17 4.91
C ASP A 34 -19.11 30.01 5.88
N ALA A 35 -18.10 29.16 6.12
CA ALA A 35 -17.95 28.21 7.21
C ALA A 35 -19.10 27.22 7.58
N VAL A 36 -20.24 27.18 6.87
CA VAL A 36 -21.41 26.41 7.32
C VAL A 36 -22.07 25.62 6.20
N GLY A 37 -21.93 24.29 6.26
CA GLY A 37 -22.94 23.32 5.79
C GLY A 37 -22.93 22.97 4.30
N VAL A 38 -21.80 22.53 3.76
CA VAL A 38 -21.78 21.87 2.45
C VAL A 38 -22.40 20.49 2.60
N GLY A 39 -23.46 20.20 1.83
CA GLY A 39 -24.04 18.86 1.77
C GLY A 39 -23.05 17.90 1.13
N VAL A 40 -22.68 16.84 1.84
CA VAL A 40 -21.82 15.78 1.32
C VAL A 40 -22.59 14.48 1.28
N VAL A 41 -22.64 13.84 0.11
CA VAL A 41 -23.24 12.52 -0.07
C VAL A 41 -22.11 11.52 -0.29
N LEU A 42 -21.99 10.53 0.60
CA LEU A 42 -21.09 9.40 0.42
C LEU A 42 -21.87 8.22 -0.18
N GLU A 43 -21.42 7.75 -1.32
CA GLU A 43 -21.88 6.52 -1.98
C GLU A 43 -20.82 5.43 -1.79
N HIS A 44 -21.13 4.45 -0.95
CA HIS A 44 -20.23 3.35 -0.61
C HIS A 44 -20.97 2.01 -0.54
N ARG A 45 -20.26 0.88 -0.59
CA ARG A 45 -20.81 -0.43 -0.24
C ARG A 45 -19.94 -1.10 0.81
N LEU A 46 -20.46 -1.26 2.02
CA LEU A 46 -19.73 -1.85 3.14
C LEU A 46 -19.31 -3.29 2.81
N TYR A 47 -18.01 -3.55 2.88
CA TYR A 47 -17.36 -4.81 2.49
C TYR A 47 -17.67 -5.24 1.05
N GLY A 48 -18.05 -4.29 0.19
CA GLY A 48 -18.51 -4.51 -1.17
C GLY A 48 -19.94 -5.03 -1.32
N LEU A 49 -20.65 -5.27 -0.22
CA LEU A 49 -21.94 -5.96 -0.22
C LEU A 49 -23.09 -4.99 -0.01
N GLU A 50 -23.14 -4.33 1.14
CA GLU A 50 -24.31 -3.58 1.59
C GLU A 50 -24.17 -2.11 1.19
N PRO A 51 -25.12 -1.52 0.44
CA PRO A 51 -25.09 -0.09 0.16
C PRO A 51 -25.06 0.72 1.47
N ALA A 52 -23.98 1.47 1.67
CA ALA A 52 -23.81 2.41 2.76
C ALA A 52 -23.78 3.80 2.14
N GLY A 53 -24.97 4.38 1.98
CA GLY A 53 -25.14 5.75 1.53
C GLY A 53 -25.39 6.65 2.75
N GLU A 54 -24.57 7.67 2.97
CA GLU A 54 -24.77 8.61 4.07
C GLU A 54 -24.64 10.05 3.59
N THR A 55 -25.43 10.93 4.18
CA THR A 55 -25.39 12.37 3.90
C THR A 55 -24.94 13.12 5.15
N PHE A 56 -23.93 13.95 4.99
CA PHE A 56 -23.31 14.72 6.07
C PHE A 56 -23.47 16.21 5.80
N ALA A 57 -23.64 16.98 6.87
CA ALA A 57 -23.35 18.40 6.83
C ALA A 57 -21.84 18.56 7.09
N SER A 58 -21.09 18.93 6.06
CA SER A 58 -19.65 19.10 6.14
C SER A 58 -19.26 20.58 6.10
N ARG A 59 -18.04 20.86 6.55
CA ARG A 59 -17.41 22.16 6.39
C ARG A 59 -16.28 22.03 5.39
N LEU A 60 -16.19 22.99 4.47
CA LEU A 60 -15.03 23.16 3.61
C LEU A 60 -14.07 24.15 4.29
N ASP A 61 -12.83 23.71 4.54
CA ASP A 61 -11.73 24.54 5.01
C ASP A 61 -10.57 24.46 4.01
N GLY A 62 -10.34 25.54 3.28
CA GLY A 62 -9.43 25.53 2.12
C GLY A 62 -9.87 24.51 1.06
N ASP A 63 -9.07 23.47 0.90
CA ASP A 63 -9.28 22.36 -0.03
C ASP A 63 -9.74 21.07 0.67
N ARG A 64 -10.23 21.13 1.91
CA ARG A 64 -10.61 19.93 2.68
C ARG A 64 -12.03 20.01 3.21
N LEU A 65 -12.79 18.94 2.98
CA LEU A 65 -14.03 18.68 3.69
C LEU A 65 -13.72 18.04 5.03
N SER A 66 -14.43 18.44 6.08
CA SER A 66 -14.34 17.82 7.41
C SER A 66 -15.69 17.28 7.88
N GLY A 67 -15.64 16.37 8.86
CA GLY A 67 -16.82 15.75 9.45
C GLY A 67 -17.37 14.57 8.64
N ILE A 68 -16.51 13.93 7.83
CA ILE A 68 -16.85 12.74 7.07
C ILE A 68 -16.80 11.52 8.00
N GLY A 69 -17.92 10.81 8.14
CA GLY A 69 -17.97 9.49 8.78
C GLY A 69 -17.54 8.42 7.79
N TRP A 70 -16.23 8.12 7.71
CA TRP A 70 -15.76 7.07 6.81
C TRP A 70 -16.23 5.68 7.26
N PRO A 71 -16.74 4.83 6.35
CA PRO A 71 -17.11 3.44 6.64
C PRO A 71 -15.92 2.64 7.19
N GLU A 72 -16.21 1.66 8.05
CA GLU A 72 -15.19 0.93 8.82
C GLU A 72 -14.25 0.03 8.00
N ASP A 73 -14.63 -0.29 6.77
CA ASP A 73 -13.85 -1.08 5.82
C ASP A 73 -13.02 -0.20 4.86
N VAL A 74 -13.17 1.12 4.91
CA VAL A 74 -12.29 2.04 4.19
C VAL A 74 -10.89 2.00 4.81
N ARG A 75 -9.88 1.85 3.95
CA ARG A 75 -8.46 1.72 4.32
C ARG A 75 -7.61 2.82 3.69
N PRO A 76 -6.46 3.18 4.27
CA PRO A 76 -5.52 4.07 3.61
C PRO A 76 -5.19 3.57 2.20
N GLY A 77 -5.15 4.48 1.23
CA GLY A 77 -5.01 4.17 -0.19
C GLY A 77 -6.33 4.00 -0.92
N THR A 78 -7.48 3.82 -0.24
CA THR A 78 -8.79 3.74 -0.93
C THR A 78 -9.01 4.96 -1.82
N LEU A 79 -9.40 4.72 -3.06
CA LEU A 79 -9.70 5.76 -4.04
C LEU A 79 -11.13 6.25 -3.88
N VAL A 80 -11.28 7.56 -3.73
CA VAL A 80 -12.57 8.25 -3.68
C VAL A 80 -12.69 9.17 -4.88
N THR A 81 -13.77 9.01 -5.63
CA THR A 81 -14.18 9.96 -6.66
C THR A 81 -14.96 11.09 -6.01
N VAL A 82 -14.42 12.31 -6.12
CA VAL A 82 -15.05 13.55 -5.68
C VAL A 82 -15.69 14.23 -6.88
N SER A 83 -16.97 14.57 -6.75
CA SER A 83 -17.71 15.32 -7.77
C SER A 83 -18.64 16.33 -7.13
N TRP A 84 -18.94 17.42 -7.85
CA TRP A 84 -19.90 18.43 -7.40
C TRP A 84 -21.15 18.42 -8.28
N GLN A 85 -22.32 18.46 -7.65
CA GLN A 85 -23.62 18.55 -8.30
C GLN A 85 -24.20 19.96 -8.12
N PRO A 86 -24.04 20.86 -9.11
CA PRO A 86 -24.45 22.26 -8.98
C PRO A 86 -25.95 22.45 -8.72
N ALA A 87 -26.78 21.53 -9.22
CA ALA A 87 -28.24 21.62 -9.08
C ALA A 87 -28.73 21.37 -7.64
N LYS A 88 -27.94 20.67 -6.83
CA LYS A 88 -28.28 20.33 -5.44
C LYS A 88 -27.38 21.03 -4.42
N ASP A 89 -26.31 21.66 -4.90
CA ASP A 89 -25.24 22.21 -4.07
C ASP A 89 -24.60 21.17 -3.13
N GLU A 90 -24.43 19.95 -3.65
CA GLU A 90 -23.90 18.81 -2.92
C GLU A 90 -22.59 18.32 -3.54
N ILE A 91 -21.66 17.88 -2.69
CA ILE A 91 -20.48 17.14 -3.10
C ILE A 91 -20.75 15.65 -2.92
N HIS A 92 -20.53 14.89 -3.99
CA HIS A 92 -20.62 13.43 -3.97
C HIS A 92 -19.23 12.84 -3.83
N LEU A 93 -19.06 12.02 -2.80
CA LEU A 93 -17.91 11.15 -2.58
C LEU A 93 -18.34 9.74 -2.95
N ARG A 94 -17.58 9.05 -3.81
CA ARG A 94 -17.91 7.69 -4.23
C ARG A 94 -16.69 6.80 -4.21
N THR A 95 -16.81 5.62 -3.61
CA THR A 95 -15.85 4.54 -3.79
C THR A 95 -16.27 3.63 -4.94
N THR A 96 -15.28 3.06 -5.64
CA THR A 96 -15.51 2.08 -6.71
C THR A 96 -15.12 0.70 -6.19
N LEU A 97 -15.94 -0.32 -6.45
CA LEU A 97 -15.62 -1.69 -6.06
C LEU A 97 -14.48 -2.24 -6.91
N LEU A 98 -13.66 -3.10 -6.32
CA LEU A 98 -12.84 -4.01 -7.09
C LEU A 98 -13.74 -5.12 -7.69
N ASP A 99 -13.37 -5.61 -8.87
CA ASP A 99 -14.01 -6.79 -9.46
C ASP A 99 -13.87 -8.02 -8.54
N GLU A 100 -12.69 -8.15 -7.91
CA GLU A 100 -12.39 -9.16 -6.89
C GLU A 100 -11.73 -8.49 -5.68
N PRO A 101 -12.21 -8.74 -4.44
CA PRO A 101 -11.54 -8.23 -3.24
C PRO A 101 -10.10 -8.72 -3.14
N MET A 102 -9.19 -7.82 -2.76
CA MET A 102 -7.75 -8.09 -2.69
C MET A 102 -7.22 -7.85 -1.28
N ARG A 103 -6.28 -8.70 -0.85
CA ARG A 103 -5.51 -8.57 0.37
C ARG A 103 -4.11 -8.10 0.02
N VAL A 104 -3.71 -6.94 0.55
CA VAL A 104 -2.36 -6.39 0.40
C VAL A 104 -1.65 -6.43 1.74
N ASP A 105 -0.60 -7.24 1.83
CA ASP A 105 0.21 -7.46 3.03
C ASP A 105 -0.60 -7.79 4.31
N GLY A 106 -1.74 -8.45 4.14
CA GLY A 106 -2.63 -8.82 5.25
C GLY A 106 -3.80 -7.87 5.49
N VAL A 107 -3.91 -6.78 4.72
CA VAL A 107 -5.03 -5.82 4.79
C VAL A 107 -5.97 -6.06 3.62
N ASP A 108 -7.25 -6.26 3.92
CA ASP A 108 -8.30 -6.47 2.91
C ASP A 108 -8.78 -5.14 2.31
N TYR A 109 -8.90 -5.11 0.99
CA TYR A 109 -9.44 -4.03 0.17
C TYR A 109 -10.59 -4.58 -0.68
N PHE A 110 -11.75 -3.95 -0.54
CA PHE A 110 -12.96 -4.26 -1.31
C PHE A 110 -13.23 -3.23 -2.42
N HIS A 111 -12.49 -2.11 -2.36
CA HIS A 111 -12.64 -0.96 -3.24
C HIS A 111 -11.31 -0.65 -3.92
N GLU A 112 -11.37 0.02 -5.07
CA GLU A 112 -10.19 0.50 -5.78
C GLU A 112 -9.28 1.28 -4.83
N TYR A 113 -7.96 1.07 -4.97
CA TYR A 113 -6.96 1.67 -4.11
C TYR A 113 -5.73 2.10 -4.92
N ASP A 114 -4.97 3.05 -4.37
CA ASP A 114 -3.68 3.48 -4.89
C ASP A 114 -2.55 2.68 -4.21
N PRO A 115 -1.84 1.80 -4.94
CA PRO A 115 -0.76 0.99 -4.38
C PRO A 115 0.37 1.82 -3.78
N VAL A 116 0.63 3.02 -4.30
CA VAL A 116 1.69 3.91 -3.79
C VAL A 116 1.33 4.39 -2.39
N VAL A 117 0.08 4.82 -2.19
CA VAL A 117 -0.39 5.26 -0.86
C VAL A 117 -0.46 4.08 0.10
N VAL A 118 -0.97 2.93 -0.33
CA VAL A 118 -0.99 1.70 0.50
C VAL A 118 0.42 1.38 1.02
N THR A 119 1.42 1.39 0.15
CA THR A 119 2.82 1.15 0.52
C THR A 119 3.35 2.21 1.50
N ARG A 120 3.07 3.49 1.28
CA ARG A 120 3.54 4.59 2.14
C ARG A 120 2.89 4.56 3.53
N GLU A 121 1.64 4.12 3.61
CA GLU A 121 0.82 4.10 4.83
C GLU A 121 0.89 2.79 5.62
N PHE A 122 1.56 1.78 5.07
CA PHE A 122 1.81 0.52 5.75
C PHE A 122 2.61 0.76 7.04
N ASP A 123 2.16 0.16 8.14
CA ASP A 123 2.85 0.23 9.43
C ASP A 123 3.42 -1.15 9.80
N PRO A 124 4.73 -1.37 9.60
CA PRO A 124 5.40 -2.61 9.98
C PRO A 124 5.76 -2.70 11.47
N GLY A 125 5.31 -1.73 12.29
CA GLY A 125 5.54 -1.67 13.72
C GLY A 125 6.94 -1.19 14.13
N LYS A 126 7.20 -1.20 15.45
CA LYS A 126 8.40 -0.57 16.06
C LYS A 126 9.63 -1.47 16.20
N SER A 127 9.53 -2.74 15.82
CA SER A 127 10.64 -3.71 15.90
C SER A 127 11.82 -3.29 15.01
N ASN A 128 13.03 -3.83 15.23
CA ASN A 128 14.18 -3.50 14.37
C ASN A 128 13.90 -3.80 12.89
N ARG A 129 13.26 -4.93 12.58
CA ARG A 129 12.81 -5.26 11.21
C ARG A 129 11.76 -4.26 10.72
N GLY A 130 10.84 -3.83 11.58
CA GLY A 130 9.82 -2.85 11.24
C GLY A 130 10.41 -1.47 10.95
N GLN A 131 11.41 -1.04 11.70
CA GLN A 131 12.15 0.21 11.44
C GLN A 131 12.88 0.17 10.10
N VAL A 132 13.54 -0.95 9.77
CA VAL A 132 14.19 -1.12 8.45
C VAL A 132 13.16 -1.10 7.33
N LEU A 133 12.06 -1.86 7.46
CA LEU A 133 11.01 -1.89 6.45
C LEU A 133 10.37 -0.50 6.28
N ASN A 134 10.09 0.22 7.37
CA ASN A 134 9.57 1.59 7.34
C ASN A 134 10.45 2.54 6.52
N VAL A 135 11.78 2.42 6.59
CA VAL A 135 12.68 3.22 5.75
C VAL A 135 12.47 2.90 4.27
N VAL A 136 12.43 1.61 3.90
CA VAL A 136 12.20 1.20 2.51
C VAL A 136 10.86 1.74 2.00
N LEU A 137 9.80 1.63 2.79
CA LEU A 137 8.45 2.03 2.38
C LEU A 137 8.25 3.55 2.37
N ARG A 138 8.78 4.29 3.34
CA ARG A 138 8.53 5.74 3.50
C ARG A 138 9.58 6.65 2.88
N GLN A 139 10.82 6.18 2.77
CA GLN A 139 11.94 6.97 2.23
C GLN A 139 12.46 6.41 0.91
N GLY A 140 12.14 5.15 0.58
CA GLY A 140 12.45 4.58 -0.73
C GLY A 140 11.66 5.23 -1.86
N ARG A 141 12.12 4.97 -3.08
CA ARG A 141 11.34 5.23 -4.29
C ARG A 141 10.28 4.15 -4.40
N VAL A 142 9.02 4.56 -4.42
CA VAL A 142 7.86 3.68 -4.62
C VAL A 142 7.45 3.77 -6.09
N PHE A 143 7.17 2.62 -6.71
CA PHE A 143 6.69 2.49 -8.07
C PHE A 143 5.16 2.40 -8.10
N GLU A 144 4.58 2.54 -9.29
CA GLU A 144 3.12 2.55 -9.49
C GLU A 144 2.42 1.27 -9.04
N ASP A 145 3.12 0.13 -9.06
CA ASP A 145 2.61 -1.15 -8.56
C ASP A 145 2.75 -1.32 -7.04
N GLY A 146 3.16 -0.26 -6.33
CA GLY A 146 3.37 -0.26 -4.89
C GLY A 146 4.70 -0.88 -4.45
N SER A 147 5.51 -1.44 -5.36
CA SER A 147 6.87 -1.89 -5.02
C SER A 147 7.76 -0.71 -4.63
N ALA A 148 8.80 -0.96 -3.84
CA ALA A 148 9.67 0.10 -3.33
C ALA A 148 11.14 -0.32 -3.30
N VAL A 149 12.04 0.64 -3.54
CA VAL A 149 13.50 0.42 -3.49
C VAL A 149 14.21 1.45 -2.63
N PHE A 150 15.21 0.97 -1.89
CA PHE A 150 16.08 1.81 -1.07
C PHE A 150 17.51 1.25 -1.05
N ALA A 151 18.52 2.12 -1.11
CA ALA A 151 19.93 1.73 -1.10
C ALA A 151 20.36 1.19 0.27
N GLU A 152 20.92 -0.02 0.30
CA GLU A 152 21.26 -0.68 1.56
C GLU A 152 22.30 0.11 2.37
N ALA A 153 23.24 0.77 1.69
CA ALA A 153 24.26 1.63 2.30
C ALA A 153 23.67 2.78 3.14
N GLY A 154 22.48 3.28 2.80
CA GLY A 154 21.82 4.38 3.51
C GLY A 154 21.03 3.93 4.74
N LEU A 155 20.78 2.63 4.92
CA LEU A 155 19.83 2.13 5.92
C LEU A 155 20.20 2.53 7.34
N ALA A 156 21.47 2.36 7.72
CA ALA A 156 21.93 2.64 9.07
C ALA A 156 21.63 4.08 9.50
N ALA A 157 21.91 5.03 8.60
CA ALA A 157 21.60 6.44 8.84
C ALA A 157 20.08 6.68 8.93
N ALA A 158 19.32 6.11 8.01
CA ALA A 158 17.88 6.37 7.87
C ALA A 158 17.00 5.75 8.97
N CYS A 159 17.33 4.53 9.45
CA CYS A 159 16.56 3.88 10.52
C CYS A 159 17.10 4.19 11.93
N GLY A 160 18.25 4.86 12.05
CA GLY A 160 18.90 5.11 13.34
C GLY A 160 19.48 3.86 14.01
N LEU A 161 19.52 2.72 13.32
CA LEU A 161 20.20 1.50 13.73
C LEU A 161 21.61 1.43 13.08
N GLY A 162 22.48 0.54 13.55
CA GLY A 162 23.80 0.37 12.90
C GLY A 162 24.99 1.07 13.58
N ARG A 163 24.77 1.91 14.61
CA ARG A 163 25.88 2.51 15.37
C ARG A 163 26.55 1.51 16.31
N GLY A 164 27.87 1.36 16.17
CA GLY A 164 28.69 0.43 16.96
C GLY A 164 28.41 -1.04 16.64
N ALA A 165 29.22 -1.95 17.20
CA ALA A 165 29.15 -3.38 16.88
C ALA A 165 27.76 -3.99 17.15
N LYS A 166 27.12 -3.63 18.27
CA LYS A 166 25.77 -4.09 18.60
C LYS A 166 24.73 -3.56 17.61
N GLY A 167 24.79 -2.29 17.25
CA GLY A 167 23.86 -1.69 16.30
C GLY A 167 23.99 -2.29 14.90
N ALA A 168 25.23 -2.49 14.44
CA ALA A 168 25.50 -3.14 13.15
C ALA A 168 24.97 -4.58 13.11
N PHE A 169 25.15 -5.34 14.20
CA PHE A 169 24.59 -6.68 14.33
C PHE A 169 23.05 -6.68 14.27
N LEU A 170 22.38 -5.78 14.98
CA LEU A 170 20.92 -5.67 14.97
C LEU A 170 20.37 -5.28 13.59
N LEU A 171 21.02 -4.33 12.91
CA LEU A 171 20.65 -3.93 11.56
C LEU A 171 20.79 -5.11 10.59
N LYS A 172 21.94 -5.79 10.59
CA LYS A 172 22.17 -6.97 9.74
C LYS A 172 21.14 -8.05 10.01
N ASN A 173 20.87 -8.36 11.28
CA ASN A 173 19.88 -9.37 11.66
C ASN A 173 18.47 -9.00 11.18
N ALA A 174 18.07 -7.73 11.30
CA ALA A 174 16.78 -7.24 10.83
C ALA A 174 16.63 -7.36 9.30
N VAL A 175 17.64 -6.96 8.53
CA VAL A 175 17.65 -7.12 7.07
C VAL A 175 17.59 -8.60 6.68
N ASP A 176 18.44 -9.44 7.29
CA ASP A 176 18.47 -10.88 7.03
C ASP A 176 17.13 -11.55 7.37
N GLN A 177 16.41 -11.07 8.39
CA GLN A 177 15.07 -11.52 8.74
C GLN A 177 14.03 -11.11 7.68
N LEU A 178 14.02 -9.85 7.25
CA LEU A 178 13.09 -9.38 6.20
C LEU A 178 13.28 -10.14 4.89
N ILE A 179 14.52 -10.45 4.51
CA ILE A 179 14.82 -11.25 3.32
C ILE A 179 14.32 -12.68 3.49
N ARG A 180 14.55 -13.28 4.66
CA ARG A 180 14.12 -14.65 4.96
C ARG A 180 12.60 -14.80 5.00
N GLU A 181 11.90 -13.79 5.50
CA GLU A 181 10.44 -13.70 5.54
C GLU A 181 9.86 -13.29 4.18
N GLY A 182 10.70 -12.88 3.23
CA GLY A 182 10.27 -12.53 1.89
C GLY A 182 9.61 -11.15 1.78
N TYR A 183 9.81 -10.24 2.75
CA TYR A 183 9.35 -8.86 2.64
C TYR A 183 10.21 -8.05 1.67
N VAL A 184 11.52 -8.29 1.65
CA VAL A 184 12.45 -7.61 0.75
C VAL A 184 13.38 -8.59 0.06
N THR A 185 14.00 -8.17 -1.02
CA THR A 185 15.04 -8.92 -1.73
C THR A 185 16.19 -7.97 -2.05
N ARG A 186 17.43 -8.48 -2.01
CA ARG A 186 18.59 -7.71 -2.48
C ARG A 186 18.64 -7.71 -4.00
N VAL A 187 18.79 -6.53 -4.59
CA VAL A 187 18.92 -6.34 -6.03
C VAL A 187 20.02 -5.33 -6.34
N THR A 188 20.54 -5.34 -7.56
CA THR A 188 21.44 -4.30 -8.04
C THR A 188 20.62 -3.19 -8.68
N GLY A 189 20.80 -1.96 -8.19
CA GLY A 189 20.25 -0.75 -8.77
C GLY A 189 21.33 0.31 -8.97
N SER A 190 20.92 1.57 -9.06
CA SER A 190 21.82 2.72 -9.11
C SER A 190 21.27 3.86 -8.27
N VAL A 191 22.12 4.77 -7.82
CA VAL A 191 21.71 6.02 -7.18
C VAL A 191 22.29 7.15 -8.02
N ASN A 192 21.45 8.12 -8.39
CA ASN A 192 21.93 9.29 -9.14
C ASN A 192 22.64 10.29 -8.21
N ASP A 193 23.22 11.34 -8.78
CA ASP A 193 23.95 12.38 -8.03
C ASP A 193 23.09 13.10 -6.97
N ALA A 194 21.76 13.07 -7.12
CA ALA A 194 20.82 13.64 -6.15
C ALA A 194 20.43 12.66 -5.03
N GLY A 195 21.01 11.45 -4.99
CA GLY A 195 20.69 10.44 -4.00
C GLY A 195 19.40 9.66 -4.30
N TYR A 196 18.78 9.84 -5.47
CA TYR A 196 17.55 9.14 -5.83
C TYR A 196 17.86 7.72 -6.33
N PRO A 197 17.24 6.68 -5.75
CA PRO A 197 17.43 5.32 -6.20
C PRO A 197 16.69 5.07 -7.52
N SER A 198 17.33 4.30 -8.40
CA SER A 198 16.74 3.76 -9.61
C SER A 198 16.90 2.25 -9.63
N TYR A 199 15.83 1.59 -10.05
CA TYR A 199 15.80 0.17 -10.32
C TYR A 199 14.98 -0.08 -11.60
N PRO A 200 15.50 -0.85 -12.58
CA PRO A 200 16.86 -1.42 -12.63
C PRO A 200 17.98 -0.36 -12.61
N GLN A 201 19.23 -0.83 -12.55
CA GLN A 201 20.42 0.02 -12.68
C GLN A 201 20.33 0.86 -13.96
N ALA A 202 20.54 2.17 -13.86
CA ALA A 202 20.55 3.05 -15.01
C ALA A 202 21.79 2.83 -15.88
N ASP A 203 21.65 3.01 -17.19
CA ASP A 203 22.75 2.82 -18.14
C ASP A 203 23.95 3.71 -17.81
N GLY A 204 25.13 3.09 -17.70
CA GLY A 204 26.38 3.78 -17.38
C GLY A 204 26.53 4.26 -15.93
N ALA A 205 25.55 4.02 -15.06
CA ALA A 205 25.64 4.35 -13.64
C ALA A 205 26.37 3.25 -12.86
N ASP A 206 26.95 3.59 -11.71
CA ASP A 206 27.54 2.60 -10.80
C ASP A 206 26.47 1.73 -10.14
N GLY A 207 26.73 0.42 -10.12
CA GLY A 207 25.85 -0.56 -9.49
C GLY A 207 25.96 -0.48 -7.96
N VAL A 208 24.82 -0.41 -7.28
CA VAL A 208 24.74 -0.43 -5.81
C VAL A 208 23.73 -1.46 -5.33
N GLU A 209 23.99 -2.04 -4.15
CA GLU A 209 23.06 -2.96 -3.50
C GLU A 209 21.83 -2.21 -2.96
N MET A 210 20.66 -2.70 -3.32
CA MET A 210 19.36 -2.15 -2.96
C MET A 210 18.53 -3.21 -2.24
N LEU A 211 17.69 -2.77 -1.30
CA LEU A 211 16.55 -3.56 -0.83
C LEU A 211 15.33 -3.23 -1.68
N PHE A 212 14.76 -4.26 -2.31
CA PHE A 212 13.53 -4.20 -3.08
C PHE A 212 12.38 -4.83 -2.29
N TYR A 213 11.38 -4.04 -1.94
CA TYR A 213 10.10 -4.47 -1.42
C TYR A 213 9.12 -4.65 -2.58
N ALA A 214 8.35 -5.74 -2.55
CA ALA A 214 7.20 -5.94 -3.42
C ALA A 214 6.00 -6.29 -2.52
N PRO A 215 4.86 -5.62 -2.65
CA PRO A 215 3.69 -5.93 -1.85
C PRO A 215 3.27 -7.38 -2.08
N LEU A 216 2.84 -8.04 -1.02
CA LEU A 216 2.12 -9.30 -1.14
C LEU A 216 0.67 -9.01 -1.50
N VAL A 217 0.25 -9.40 -2.69
CA VAL A 217 -1.11 -9.20 -3.18
C VAL A 217 -1.75 -10.56 -3.41
N GLU A 218 -2.82 -10.85 -2.68
CA GLU A 218 -3.55 -12.12 -2.70
C GLU A 218 -5.05 -11.83 -2.82
N PRO A 219 -5.88 -12.75 -3.34
CA PRO A 219 -7.33 -12.62 -3.21
C PRO A 219 -7.73 -12.54 -1.74
N ALA A 220 -8.57 -11.56 -1.37
CA ALA A 220 -9.14 -11.50 -0.04
C ALA A 220 -10.30 -12.51 0.08
N PRO A 221 -10.49 -13.13 1.26
CA PRO A 221 -11.66 -13.95 1.50
C PRO A 221 -12.91 -13.10 1.31
N HIS A 222 -13.90 -13.65 0.59
CA HIS A 222 -15.17 -12.97 0.46
C HIS A 222 -15.86 -12.91 1.83
N PRO A 223 -16.56 -11.81 2.19
CA PRO A 223 -17.13 -11.65 3.54
C PRO A 223 -18.13 -12.73 3.96
N GLU A 224 -18.64 -13.53 3.02
CA GLU A 224 -19.49 -14.69 3.30
C GLU A 224 -18.72 -15.89 3.91
N ALA A 225 -17.38 -15.89 3.87
CA ALA A 225 -16.52 -16.92 4.45
C ALA A 225 -16.04 -16.52 5.86
N GLY A 226 -16.79 -16.94 6.87
CA GLY A 226 -16.49 -16.66 8.28
C GLY A 226 -15.18 -17.27 8.83
N GLU A 227 -14.78 -16.70 9.97
CA GLU A 227 -13.67 -17.02 10.89
C GLU A 227 -12.30 -16.33 10.66
N ARG A 228 -12.07 -15.27 11.45
CA ARG A 228 -10.73 -14.75 11.79
C ARG A 228 -9.95 -15.82 12.57
N ARG A 229 -8.96 -16.44 11.93
CA ARG A 229 -8.01 -17.37 12.56
C ARG A 229 -6.63 -16.72 12.67
N GLU A 230 -5.85 -17.17 13.66
CA GLU A 230 -4.44 -16.80 13.87
C GLU A 230 -3.64 -16.82 12.55
N HIS A 231 -2.89 -15.74 12.29
CA HIS A 231 -2.36 -15.37 10.97
C HIS A 231 -1.11 -16.17 10.56
N TRP A 232 -1.35 -17.42 10.16
CA TRP A 232 -0.44 -18.15 9.29
C TRP A 232 -0.66 -17.68 7.85
N VAL A 233 0.36 -17.05 7.27
CA VAL A 233 0.37 -16.75 5.83
C VAL A 233 0.76 -18.02 5.11
N SER A 234 -0.14 -18.55 4.27
CA SER A 234 0.11 -19.70 3.41
C SER A 234 1.34 -19.48 2.51
N GLY A 235 1.88 -20.54 1.92
CA GLY A 235 2.89 -20.34 0.87
C GLY A 235 2.24 -19.65 -0.32
N PHE A 236 2.88 -18.64 -0.91
CA PHE A 236 2.33 -17.88 -2.05
C PHE A 236 3.41 -17.57 -3.09
N VAL A 237 2.97 -17.19 -4.28
CA VAL A 237 3.82 -16.67 -5.34
C VAL A 237 3.84 -15.14 -5.28
N ARG A 238 5.02 -14.53 -5.27
CA ARG A 238 5.23 -13.08 -5.22
C ARG A 238 5.93 -12.61 -6.48
N LYS A 239 5.49 -11.48 -7.03
CA LYS A 239 6.19 -10.83 -8.14
C LYS A 239 7.60 -10.44 -7.74
N LEU A 240 8.56 -10.83 -8.56
CA LEU A 240 9.93 -10.40 -8.45
C LEU A 240 10.12 -9.06 -9.19
N PRO A 241 11.18 -8.34 -8.84
CA PRO A 241 11.64 -7.20 -9.63
C PRO A 241 11.71 -7.53 -11.14
N PRO A 242 11.36 -6.59 -12.05
CA PRO A 242 11.51 -6.78 -13.48
C PRO A 242 12.88 -7.36 -13.90
N GLY A 243 12.87 -8.50 -14.60
CA GLY A 243 14.09 -9.19 -15.06
C GLY A 243 14.74 -10.13 -14.04
N ALA A 244 14.28 -10.16 -12.80
CA ALA A 244 14.71 -11.15 -11.81
C ALA A 244 13.96 -12.48 -11.96
N GLN A 245 14.61 -13.58 -11.59
CA GLN A 245 14.04 -14.93 -11.60
C GLN A 245 14.14 -15.56 -10.22
N ALA A 246 13.22 -16.47 -9.89
CA ALA A 246 13.31 -17.23 -8.66
C ALA A 246 14.63 -18.00 -8.59
N SER A 247 15.31 -17.92 -7.43
CA SER A 247 16.48 -18.77 -7.19
C SER A 247 16.10 -20.26 -7.26
N GLU A 248 17.06 -21.13 -7.62
CA GLU A 248 16.86 -22.60 -7.64
C GLU A 248 16.27 -23.14 -6.33
N ARG A 249 16.68 -22.53 -5.21
CA ARG A 249 16.13 -22.85 -3.88
C ARG A 249 14.65 -22.53 -3.76
N GLN A 250 14.20 -21.39 -4.28
CA GLN A 250 12.79 -21.00 -4.25
C GLN A 250 11.96 -21.80 -5.26
N GLN A 251 12.52 -22.14 -6.42
CA GLN A 251 11.91 -23.08 -7.36
C GLN A 251 11.72 -24.46 -6.71
N SER A 252 12.74 -24.96 -5.98
CA SER A 252 12.65 -26.24 -5.26
C SER A 252 11.61 -26.21 -4.13
N LEU A 253 11.48 -25.08 -3.43
CA LEU A 253 10.46 -24.90 -2.38
C LEU A 253 9.05 -24.83 -2.98
N HIS A 254 8.90 -24.18 -4.14
CA HIS A 254 7.64 -24.13 -4.89
C HIS A 254 7.21 -25.52 -5.35
N GLN A 255 8.13 -26.28 -5.96
CA GLN A 255 7.86 -27.65 -6.41
C GLN A 255 7.36 -28.53 -5.25
N LYS A 256 8.01 -28.45 -4.09
CA LYS A 256 7.56 -29.15 -2.87
C LYS A 256 6.21 -28.67 -2.36
N ALA A 257 5.88 -27.40 -2.54
CA ALA A 257 4.60 -26.84 -2.13
C ALA A 257 3.46 -27.32 -3.04
N ILE A 258 3.71 -27.48 -4.34
CA ILE A 258 2.77 -28.14 -5.27
C ILE A 258 2.59 -29.61 -4.86
N GLU A 259 3.68 -30.34 -4.61
CA GLU A 259 3.63 -31.76 -4.20
C GLU A 259 2.87 -32.01 -2.89
N THR A 260 2.71 -30.99 -2.06
CA THR A 260 2.03 -31.07 -0.75
C THR A 260 0.71 -30.32 -0.72
N ASP A 261 0.15 -29.97 -1.88
CA ASP A 261 -1.12 -29.26 -2.05
C ASP A 261 -1.19 -27.94 -1.22
N GLN A 262 -0.04 -27.29 -1.02
CA GLN A 262 0.02 -25.99 -0.33
C GLN A 262 -0.20 -24.81 -1.27
N ILE A 263 0.01 -25.02 -2.58
CA ILE A 263 -0.20 -24.03 -3.63
C ILE A 263 -0.50 -24.74 -4.96
N GLU A 264 -1.49 -24.24 -5.70
CA GLU A 264 -1.86 -24.78 -7.02
C GLU A 264 -1.26 -23.95 -8.17
N GLN A 265 -0.85 -22.71 -7.88
CA GLN A 265 -0.39 -21.76 -8.89
C GLN A 265 1.02 -22.11 -9.37
N PRO A 266 1.26 -22.17 -10.70
CA PRO A 266 2.61 -22.38 -11.25
C PRO A 266 3.50 -21.15 -10.99
N LEU A 267 4.81 -21.37 -10.91
CA LEU A 267 5.77 -20.29 -10.70
C LEU A 267 6.15 -19.67 -12.05
N GLU A 268 5.44 -18.61 -12.42
CA GLU A 268 5.70 -17.89 -13.67
C GLU A 268 7.05 -17.17 -13.67
N PRO A 269 7.67 -16.96 -14.86
CA PRO A 269 8.87 -16.14 -14.97
C PRO A 269 8.66 -14.75 -14.37
N GLY A 270 9.63 -14.27 -13.58
CA GLY A 270 9.48 -12.99 -12.88
C GLY A 270 8.68 -13.08 -11.58
N TYR A 271 8.42 -14.28 -11.06
CA TYR A 271 7.86 -14.49 -9.73
C TYR A 271 8.75 -15.40 -8.88
N THR A 272 8.60 -15.34 -7.56
CA THR A 272 9.26 -16.21 -6.57
C THR A 272 8.23 -16.83 -5.64
N PHE A 273 8.51 -18.04 -5.17
CA PHE A 273 7.75 -18.62 -4.08
C PHE A 273 8.22 -18.08 -2.74
N VAL A 274 7.27 -17.82 -1.85
CA VAL A 274 7.49 -17.47 -0.45
C VAL A 274 6.83 -18.55 0.38
N LYS A 275 7.62 -19.22 1.22
CA LYS A 275 7.12 -20.30 2.07
C LYS A 275 6.11 -19.77 3.10
N LYS A 276 5.24 -20.67 3.56
CA LYS A 276 4.34 -20.43 4.70
C LYS A 276 5.12 -19.85 5.87
N HIS A 277 4.64 -18.74 6.42
CA HIS A 277 5.25 -18.07 7.57
C HIS A 277 4.20 -17.41 8.46
N HIS A 278 4.58 -17.20 9.72
CA HIS A 278 3.72 -16.52 10.68
C HIS A 278 3.96 -15.00 10.57
N ARG A 279 2.89 -14.21 10.42
CA ARG A 279 2.99 -12.75 10.52
C ARG A 279 2.43 -12.30 11.87
N HIS A 280 3.27 -11.69 12.68
CA HIS A 280 2.81 -10.88 13.81
C HIS A 280 2.49 -9.49 13.27
N GLY A 281 1.21 -9.12 13.34
CA GLY A 281 0.75 -7.72 13.27
C GLY A 281 1.12 -6.95 14.53
#